data_AF-A0A1H3DC63-F1
#
_entry.id   AF-A0A1H3DC63-F1
#
_cell.length_a   1.000
_cell.length_b   1.000
_cell.length_c   1.000
_cell.angle_alpha   90.00
_cell.angle_beta   90.00
_cell.angle_gamma   90.00
#
_symmetry.space_group_name_H-M   'P 1'
#
loop_
_entity.id
_entity.type
_entity.pdbx_description
1 polymer ?
#
loop_
_entity_poly.entity_id
_entity_poly.type
_entity_poly.pdbx_seq_one_letter_code
_entity_poly.pdbx_strand_id
1 'polypeptide(L)' 'MVKELERAGLPTVHICTIVPISQTVGANRIVPAVAIPHPLGDPTKSSEEERAIRRRLLNKALKALQADIKEQTVFDD' A
#
# COMPACT_ATOMS: atom_id res chain seq x y z
N MET A 1 -1.16 -0.62 14.15
CA MET A 1 -2.51 -0.28 13.65
C MET A 1 -2.99 -1.30 12.61
N VAL A 2 -2.33 -1.44 11.46
CA VAL A 2 -2.76 -2.35 10.36
C VAL A 2 -3.02 -3.79 10.81
N LYS A 3 -2.06 -4.38 11.56
CA LYS A 3 -2.19 -5.72 12.15
C LYS A 3 -3.43 -5.89 13.03
N GLU A 4 -3.77 -4.87 13.81
CA GLU A 4 -4.87 -4.94 14.76
C GLU A 4 -6.23 -4.76 14.07
N LEU A 5 -6.29 -3.97 13.00
CA LEU A 5 -7.49 -3.88 12.15
C LEU A 5 -7.80 -5.22 11.49
N GLU A 6 -6.78 -5.89 10.93
CA GLU A 6 -6.96 -7.23 10.37
C GLU A 6 -7.33 -8.27 11.43
N ARG A 7 -6.75 -8.20 12.64
CA ARG A 7 -7.13 -9.05 13.77
C ARG A 7 -8.61 -8.88 14.15
N ALA A 8 -9.15 -7.67 14.01
CA ALA A 8 -10.56 -7.37 14.23
C ALA A 8 -11.48 -7.81 13.07
N GLY A 9 -10.94 -8.47 12.04
CA GLY A 9 -11.70 -8.92 10.87
C GLY A 9 -11.92 -7.84 9.81
N LEU A 10 -11.18 -6.74 9.85
CA LEU A 10 -11.24 -5.67 8.85
C LEU A 10 -10.05 -5.81 7.88
N PRO A 11 -10.27 -6.24 6.62
CA PRO A 11 -9.22 -6.27 5.62
C PRO A 11 -8.53 -4.90 5.54
N THR A 12 -7.20 -4.87 5.59
CA THR A 12 -6.47 -3.60 5.62
C THR A 12 -5.20 -3.70 4.79
N VAL A 13 -4.96 -2.69 3.94
CA VAL A 13 -3.75 -2.60 3.13
C VAL A 13 -2.84 -1.50 3.66
N HIS A 14 -1.56 -1.81 3.83
CA HIS A 14 -0.54 -0.83 4.18
C HIS A 14 0.14 -0.32 2.91
N ILE A 15 -0.12 0.93 2.54
CA ILE A 15 0.67 1.62 1.51
C ILE A 15 1.88 2.28 2.21
N CYS A 16 3.08 1.80 1.92
CA CYS A 16 4.28 2.23 2.64
C CYS A 16 5.55 2.15 1.79
N THR A 17 6.58 2.90 2.18
CA THR A 17 7.85 3.01 1.44
C THR A 17 8.92 2.06 1.96
N ILE A 18 8.93 1.77 3.26
CA ILE A 18 9.89 0.86 3.90
C ILE A 18 9.23 -0.50 4.13
N VAL A 19 9.12 -1.30 3.06
CA VAL A 19 8.48 -2.62 3.05
C VAL A 19 8.99 -3.56 4.16
N PRO A 20 10.31 -3.69 4.42
CA PRO A 20 10.81 -4.61 5.44
C PRO A 20 10.31 -4.31 6.86
N ILE A 21 10.12 -3.02 7.18
CA ILE A 21 9.58 -2.61 8.47
C ILE A 21 8.10 -3.01 8.58
N SER A 22 7.33 -2.79 7.52
CA SER A 22 5.91 -3.19 7.47
C SER A 22 5.71 -4.70 7.62
N GLN A 23 6.58 -5.51 7.01
CA GLN A 23 6.56 -6.96 7.19
C GLN A 23 6.85 -7.32 8.65
N THR A 24 7.91 -6.75 9.23
CA THR A 24 8.33 -7.01 10.62
C THR A 24 7.23 -6.68 11.65
N VAL A 25 6.49 -5.59 11.45
CA VAL A 25 5.40 -5.19 12.37
C VAL A 25 4.09 -5.96 12.14
N GLY A 26 4.03 -6.84 11.15
CA GLY A 26 2.89 -7.74 10.92
C GLY A 26 1.84 -7.20 9.95
N ALA A 27 2.18 -6.37 8.97
CA ALA A 27 1.24 -6.00 7.91
C ALA A 27 1.07 -7.16 6.91
N ASN A 28 -0.17 -7.59 6.68
CA ASN A 28 -0.46 -8.75 5.83
C ASN A 28 -0.56 -8.40 4.35
N ARG A 29 -1.13 -7.23 4.02
CA ARG A 29 -1.24 -6.73 2.64
C ARG A 29 -0.42 -5.45 2.50
N ILE A 30 0.63 -5.47 1.69
CA ILE A 30 1.57 -4.36 1.57
C ILE A 30 1.63 -3.87 0.13
N VAL A 31 1.43 -2.57 -0.09
CA VAL A 31 1.62 -1.93 -1.39
C VAL A 31 2.80 -0.97 -1.30
N PRO A 32 3.88 -1.20 -2.08
CA PRO A 32 4.99 -0.25 -2.15
C PRO A 32 4.52 1.11 -2.66
N ALA A 33 4.90 2.16 -1.92
CA ALA A 33 4.71 3.56 -2.30
C ALA A 33 5.82 4.05 -3.26
N VAL A 34 5.69 5.28 -3.76
CA VAL A 34 6.59 5.85 -4.78
C VAL A 34 7.96 6.18 -4.21
N ALA A 35 8.00 6.98 -3.15
CA ALA A 35 9.24 7.46 -2.53
C ALA A 35 8.98 7.84 -1.07
N ILE A 36 10.05 7.89 -0.25
CA ILE A 36 9.96 8.32 1.16
C ILE A 36 9.34 9.73 1.27
N PRO A 37 9.89 10.76 0.59
CA PRO A 37 9.14 12.00 0.41
C PRO A 37 7.99 11.76 -0.57
N HIS A 38 6.79 12.25 -0.24
CA HIS A 38 5.61 12.14 -1.10
C HIS A 38 5.24 10.69 -1.46
N PRO A 39 4.88 9.83 -0.49
CA PRO A 39 4.63 8.39 -0.72
C PRO A 39 3.57 8.09 -1.78
N LEU A 40 2.64 9.02 -2.02
CA LEU A 40 1.53 8.86 -2.95
C LEU A 40 1.64 9.75 -4.20
N GLY A 41 2.80 10.36 -4.46
CA GLY A 41 2.97 11.31 -5.55
C GLY A 41 4.42 11.67 -5.85
N ASP A 42 4.60 12.64 -6.71
CA ASP A 42 5.83 13.23 -7.17
C ASP A 42 5.56 14.72 -7.48
N PRO A 43 6.07 15.66 -6.66
CA PRO A 43 5.82 17.09 -6.83
C PRO A 43 6.48 17.69 -8.08
N THR A 44 7.34 16.94 -8.77
CA THR A 44 7.98 17.38 -10.03
C THR A 44 7.09 17.17 -11.26
N LYS A 45 5.96 16.48 -11.08
CA LYS A 45 5.02 16.13 -12.15
C LYS A 45 3.89 17.13 -12.31
N SER A 46 3.25 17.10 -13.47
CA SER A 46 2.01 17.85 -13.70
C SER A 46 0.88 17.35 -12.80
N SER A 47 -0.14 18.19 -12.58
CA SER A 47 -1.32 17.82 -11.79
C SER A 47 -2.04 16.56 -12.32
N GLU A 48 -2.02 16.36 -13.63
CA GLU A 48 -2.61 15.19 -14.27
C GLU A 48 -1.83 13.91 -13.98
N GLU A 49 -0.50 13.96 -14.15
CA GLU A 49 0.40 12.84 -13.83
C GLU A 49 0.35 12.50 -12.33
N GLU A 50 0.30 13.50 -11.46
CA GLU A 50 0.10 13.36 -10.03
C GLU A 50 -1.18 12.60 -9.69
N ARG A 51 -2.28 12.96 -10.35
CA ARG A 51 -3.56 12.26 -10.19
C ARG A 51 -3.46 10.81 -10.69
N ALA A 52 -2.75 10.57 -11.79
CA ALA A 52 -2.54 9.23 -12.33
C ALA A 52 -1.73 8.35 -11.36
N ILE A 53 -0.67 8.89 -10.74
CA ILE A 53 0.12 8.19 -9.71
C ILE A 53 -0.76 7.79 -8.53
N ARG A 54 -1.52 8.74 -7.96
CA ARG A 54 -2.46 8.46 -6.86
C ARG A 54 -3.47 7.39 -7.23
N ARG A 55 -4.06 7.48 -8.43
CA ARG A 55 -5.09 6.53 -8.90
C ARG A 55 -4.51 5.13 -9.08
N ARG A 56 -3.30 5.00 -9.61
CA ARG A 56 -2.60 3.72 -9.77
C ARG A 56 -2.37 3.04 -8.42
N LEU A 57 -1.84 3.76 -7.43
CA LEU A 57 -1.61 3.23 -6.09
C LEU A 57 -2.91 2.82 -5.40
N LEU A 58 -3.94 3.65 -5.49
CA LEU A 58 -5.24 3.35 -4.88
C LEU A 58 -5.89 2.12 -5.53
N ASN A 59 -5.85 2.01 -6.86
CA ASN A 59 -6.39 0.84 -7.56
C ASN A 59 -5.64 -0.44 -7.16
N LYS A 60 -4.31 -0.38 -7.02
CA LYS A 60 -3.49 -1.49 -6.54
C LYS A 60 -3.86 -1.87 -5.10
N ALA A 61 -4.04 -0.88 -4.21
CA ALA A 61 -4.50 -1.13 -2.85
C ALA A 61 -5.91 -1.72 -2.80
N LEU A 62 -6.84 -1.28 -3.64
CA LEU A 62 -8.18 -1.87 -3.71
C LEU A 62 -8.15 -3.32 -4.21
N LYS A 63 -7.27 -3.66 -5.15
CA LYS A 63 -7.06 -5.05 -5.57
C LYS A 63 -6.48 -5.90 -4.43
N ALA A 64 -5.45 -5.39 -3.75
CA ALA A 64 -4.83 -6.06 -2.60
C ALA A 64 -5.84 -6.29 -1.46
N LEU A 65 -6.71 -5.31 -1.20
CA LEU A 65 -7.75 -5.38 -0.17
C LEU A 65 -8.73 -6.56 -0.40
N GLN A 66 -9.04 -6.85 -1.66
CA GLN A 66 -9.95 -7.91 -2.07
C GLN A 66 -9.25 -9.27 -2.24
N ALA A 67 -7.92 -9.30 -2.24
CA ALA A 67 -7.17 -10.52 -2.42
C ALA A 67 -7.32 -11.44 -1.20
N ASP A 68 -7.65 -12.69 -1.46
CA ASP A 68 -7.51 -13.75 -0.46
C ASP A 68 -6.02 -14.09 -0.31
N ILE A 69 -5.50 -13.98 0.91
CA ILE A 69 -4.08 -14.20 1.21
C ILE A 69 -3.95 -15.16 2.39
N LYS A 70 -2.94 -16.02 2.32
CA LYS A 70 -2.61 -16.99 3.39
C LYS A 70 -1.37 -16.59 4.17
N GLU A 71 -0.56 -15.70 3.61
CA GLU A 71 0.70 -15.21 4.16
C GLU A 71 0.87 -13.72 3.85
N GLN A 72 1.85 -13.08 4.49
CA GLN A 72 2.16 -11.68 4.20
C GLN A 72 2.54 -11.51 2.73
N THR A 73 1.83 -10.63 2.03
CA THR A 73 1.97 -10.43 0.59
C THR A 73 2.32 -8.98 0.28
N VAL A 74 3.36 -8.80 -0.54
CA VAL A 74 3.72 -7.51 -1.14
C VAL A 74 3.15 -7.48 -2.55
N PHE A 75 2.44 -6.42 -2.90
CA PHE A 75 1.80 -6.23 -4.19
C PHE A 75 2.61 -5.19 -4.99
N ASP A 76 3.61 -5.63 -5.75
CA ASP A 76 4.58 -4.80 -6.48
C ASP A 76 4.27 -4.65 -7.99
N ASP A 77 3.40 -5.47 -8.57
CA ASP A 77 2.97 -5.42 -9.99
C ASP A 77 1.88 -4.38 -10.32
#